data_AF-A0A2E4HGG1-F1
#
_entry.id   AF-A0A2E4HGG1-F1
#
_cell.length_a   1.000
_cell.length_b   1.000
_cell.length_c   1.000
_cell.angle_alpha   90.00
_cell.angle_beta   90.00
_cell.angle_gamma   90.00
#
_symmetry.space_group_name_H-M   'P 1'
#
loop_
_entity.id
_entity.type
_entity.pdbx_description
1 polymer ?
#
loop_
_entity_poly.entity_id
_entity_poly.type
_entity_poly.pdbx_seq_one_letter_code
_entity_poly.pdbx_strand_id
1 'polypeptide(L)'
;MSDDTDAMLLMKALISKMESMDTELNNMRKSMNTPELFLKRAGFVRAKTPQAEDVWGDPLRGDRDDVINKAANAIDETGMSMPSSNEEWHDMDWSDIHAMADTAAQVEGRRVDA
;
A
#
# COMPACT_ATOMS: atom_id res chain seq x y z
N MET A 1 -14.11 28.66 58.88
CA MET A 1 -14.98 27.56 58.42
C MET A 1 -15.27 27.62 56.91
N SER A 2 -15.10 28.76 56.23
CA SER A 2 -15.23 28.90 54.77
C SER A 2 -14.04 28.35 53.96
N ASP A 3 -12.81 28.49 54.47
CA ASP A 3 -11.61 28.11 53.71
C ASP A 3 -11.48 26.59 53.50
N ASP A 4 -11.89 25.79 54.49
CA ASP A 4 -11.96 24.33 54.35
C ASP A 4 -12.99 23.90 53.29
N THR A 5 -14.08 24.67 53.13
CA THR A 5 -15.12 24.36 52.15
C THR A 5 -14.69 24.71 50.73
N ASP A 6 -13.98 25.82 50.53
CA ASP A 6 -13.38 26.20 49.25
C ASP A 6 -12.25 25.23 48.84
N ALA A 7 -11.41 24.81 49.79
CA ALA A 7 -10.37 23.81 49.54
C ALA A 7 -10.97 22.47 49.09
N MET A 8 -12.05 22.01 49.72
CA MET A 8 -12.77 20.79 49.31
C MET A 8 -13.42 20.93 47.93
N LEU A 9 -13.95 22.11 47.60
CA LEU A 9 -14.56 22.38 46.29
C LEU A 9 -13.52 22.30 45.18
N LEU A 10 -12.35 22.90 45.41
CA LEU A 10 -11.22 22.87 44.49
C LEU A 10 -10.71 21.43 44.30
N MET A 11 -10.62 20.65 45.38
CA MET A 11 -10.20 19.25 45.32
C MET A 11 -11.18 18.40 44.50
N LYS A 12 -12.49 18.59 44.69
CA LYS A 12 -13.51 17.92 43.87
C LYS A 12 -13.43 18.31 42.39
N ALA A 13 -13.21 19.59 42.10
CA ALA A 13 -13.03 20.06 40.73
C ALA A 13 -11.78 19.45 40.08
N LEU A 14 -10.69 19.34 40.84
CA LEU A 14 -9.45 18.71 40.39
C LEU A 14 -9.65 17.21 40.11
N ILE A 15 -10.26 16.48 41.04
CA ILE A 15 -10.55 15.04 40.88
C ILE A 15 -11.41 14.83 39.64
N SER A 16 -12.49 15.59 39.49
CA SER A 16 -13.39 15.47 38.35
C SER A 16 -12.70 15.79 37.02
N LYS A 17 -11.79 16.78 36.99
CA LYS A 17 -10.96 17.07 35.82
C LYS A 17 -9.96 15.94 35.53
N MET A 18 -9.34 15.37 36.56
CA MET A 18 -8.41 14.25 36.41
C MET A 18 -9.12 13.00 35.88
N GLU A 19 -10.30 12.67 36.39
CA GLU A 19 -11.15 11.57 35.89
C GLU A 19 -11.58 11.78 34.43
N SER A 20 -11.95 13.01 34.07
CA SER A 20 -12.26 13.37 32.69
C SER A 20 -11.07 13.18 31.76
N MET A 21 -9.88 13.64 32.14
CA MET A 21 -8.66 13.47 31.34
C MET A 21 -8.24 12.02 31.23
N ASP A 22 -8.39 11.23 32.30
CA ASP A 22 -8.04 9.81 32.29
C ASP A 22 -8.97 9.01 31.37
N THR A 23 -10.25 9.40 31.31
CA THR A 23 -11.22 8.85 30.35
C THR A 23 -10.82 9.17 28.90
N GLU A 24 -10.41 10.41 28.64
CA GLU A 24 -9.98 10.86 27.32
C GLU A 24 -8.70 10.16 26.84
N LEU A 25 -7.69 10.05 27.71
CA LEU A 25 -6.45 9.34 27.43
C LEU A 25 -6.68 7.85 27.14
N ASN A 26 -7.55 7.20 27.90
CA ASN A 26 -7.92 5.81 27.65
C ASN A 26 -8.65 5.63 26.31
N ASN A 27 -9.49 6.58 25.91
CA ASN A 27 -10.15 6.57 24.61
C ASN A 27 -9.15 6.79 23.46
N MET A 28 -8.20 7.71 23.62
CA MET A 28 -7.12 7.89 22.65
C MET A 28 -6.28 6.63 22.47
N ARG A 29 -5.88 5.97 23.57
CA ARG A 29 -5.12 4.71 23.52
C ARG A 29 -5.88 3.60 22.79
N LYS A 30 -7.19 3.47 23.05
CA LYS A 30 -8.05 2.52 22.32
C LYS A 30 -8.11 2.84 20.82
N SER A 31 -8.18 4.12 20.46
CA SER A 31 -8.19 4.54 19.05
C SER A 31 -6.86 4.30 18.33
N MET A 32 -5.71 4.47 19.00
CA MET A 32 -4.39 4.12 18.44
C MET A 32 -4.23 2.61 18.25
N ASN A 33 -4.79 1.81 19.16
CA ASN A 33 -4.77 0.34 19.07
C ASN A 33 -5.77 -0.22 18.04
N THR A 34 -6.62 0.62 17.45
CA THR A 34 -7.60 0.23 16.42
C THR A 34 -7.45 1.10 15.17
N PRO A 35 -6.34 0.95 14.42
CA PRO A 35 -6.02 1.83 13.29
C PRO A 35 -7.08 1.81 12.19
N GLU A 36 -7.85 0.73 12.05
CA GLU A 36 -8.95 0.65 11.08
C GLU A 36 -10.01 1.74 11.28
N LEU A 37 -10.35 2.08 12.53
CA LEU A 37 -11.37 3.10 12.83
C LEU A 37 -10.87 4.50 12.48
N PHE A 38 -9.59 4.76 12.71
CA PHE A 38 -8.95 6.01 12.33
C PHE A 38 -8.88 6.16 10.81
N LEU A 39 -8.42 5.11 10.11
CA LEU A 39 -8.32 5.08 8.66
C LEU A 39 -9.69 5.28 7.99
N LYS A 40 -10.74 4.63 8.50
CA LYS A 40 -12.12 4.85 8.02
C LYS A 40 -12.61 6.28 8.21
N ARG A 41 -12.32 6.92 9.35
CA ARG A 41 -12.68 8.33 9.61
C ARG A 41 -11.92 9.31 8.72
N ALA A 42 -10.68 9.00 8.36
CA ALA A 42 -9.86 9.78 7.44
C ALA A 42 -10.24 9.56 5.95
N GLY A 43 -11.25 8.74 5.66
CA GLY A 43 -11.75 8.49 4.31
C GLY A 43 -11.02 7.36 3.56
N PHE A 44 -10.13 6.63 4.24
CA PHE A 44 -9.49 5.46 3.64
C PHE A 44 -10.47 4.28 3.60
N VAL A 45 -10.55 3.65 2.44
CA VAL A 45 -11.32 2.42 2.21
C VAL A 45 -10.36 1.24 2.26
N ARG A 46 -10.80 0.10 2.81
CA ARG A 46 -10.01 -1.13 2.81
C ARG A 46 -9.84 -1.59 1.35
N ALA A 47 -8.63 -1.48 0.82
CA ALA A 47 -8.28 -2.12 -0.44
C ALA A 47 -8.25 -3.63 -0.20
N LYS A 48 -9.13 -4.37 -0.89
CA LYS A 48 -9.08 -5.82 -0.97
C LYS A 48 -8.54 -6.17 -2.34
N THR A 49 -7.37 -6.80 -2.40
CA THR A 49 -6.90 -7.38 -3.66
C THR A 49 -7.89 -8.49 -4.03
N PRO A 50 -8.58 -8.38 -5.18
CA PRO A 50 -9.44 -9.46 -5.65
C PRO A 50 -8.60 -10.74 -5.80
N GLN A 51 -9.20 -11.89 -5.48
CA GLN A 51 -8.56 -13.17 -5.79
C GLN A 51 -8.40 -13.28 -7.31
N ALA A 52 -7.41 -14.03 -7.79
CA ALA A 52 -7.15 -14.15 -9.23
C ALA A 52 -8.38 -14.61 -10.03
N GLU A 53 -9.29 -15.33 -9.38
CA GLU A 53 -10.58 -15.81 -9.89
C GLU A 53 -11.66 -14.71 -9.98
N ASP A 54 -11.57 -13.67 -9.14
CA ASP A 54 -12.48 -12.51 -9.11
C ASP A 54 -12.07 -11.42 -10.11
N VAL A 55 -10.85 -11.50 -10.65
CA VAL A 55 -10.35 -10.61 -11.70
C VAL A 55 -10.90 -11.14 -13.02
N TRP A 56 -12.04 -10.61 -13.46
CA TRP A 56 -12.46 -10.77 -14.85
C TRP A 56 -11.30 -10.32 -15.75
N GLY A 57 -10.81 -11.24 -16.59
CA GLY A 57 -9.72 -10.99 -17.51
C GLY A 57 -9.98 -9.69 -18.28
N ASP A 58 -9.06 -8.75 -18.16
CA ASP A 58 -9.15 -7.45 -18.81
C ASP A 58 -9.25 -7.67 -20.33
N PRO A 59 -10.40 -7.36 -20.97
CA PRO A 59 -10.60 -7.63 -22.40
C PRO A 59 -9.67 -6.82 -23.30
N LEU A 60 -8.96 -5.82 -22.75
CA LEU A 60 -7.93 -5.06 -23.46
C LEU A 60 -6.52 -5.67 -23.33
N ARG A 61 -6.32 -6.63 -22.42
CA ARG A 61 -5.03 -7.31 -22.21
C ARG A 61 -4.88 -8.64 -22.96
N GLY A 62 -5.89 -9.08 -23.71
CA GLY A 62 -5.86 -10.37 -24.40
C GLY A 62 -5.84 -11.55 -23.44
N ASP A 63 -6.01 -12.78 -23.96
CA ASP A 63 -5.92 -13.98 -23.15
C ASP A 63 -4.53 -14.02 -22.51
N ARG A 64 -4.45 -14.17 -21.18
CA ARG A 64 -3.20 -13.96 -20.44
C ARG A 64 -2.08 -14.87 -20.93
N ASP A 65 -2.47 -16.06 -21.40
CA ASP A 65 -1.56 -17.04 -21.98
C ASP A 65 -1.02 -16.57 -23.34
N ASP A 66 -1.82 -15.91 -24.17
CA ASP A 66 -1.37 -15.39 -25.47
C ASP A 66 -0.37 -14.25 -25.32
N VAL A 67 -0.56 -13.33 -24.37
CA VAL A 67 0.39 -12.22 -24.14
C VAL A 67 1.69 -12.67 -23.49
N ILE A 68 1.64 -13.63 -22.56
CA ILE A 68 2.84 -14.20 -21.95
C ILE A 68 3.62 -15.01 -23.01
N ASN A 69 2.93 -15.82 -23.82
CA ASN A 69 3.57 -16.57 -24.89
C ASN A 69 4.13 -15.65 -25.99
N LYS A 70 3.42 -14.57 -26.34
CA LYS A 70 3.91 -13.59 -27.31
C LYS A 70 5.14 -12.83 -26.79
N ALA A 71 5.15 -12.46 -25.51
CA ALA A 71 6.32 -11.86 -24.88
C ALA A 71 7.51 -12.84 -24.84
N ALA A 72 7.27 -14.10 -24.46
CA ALA A 72 8.32 -15.13 -24.44
C ALA A 72 8.92 -15.39 -25.83
N ASN A 73 8.07 -15.49 -26.87
CA ASN A 73 8.52 -15.70 -28.24
C ASN A 73 9.28 -14.48 -28.81
N ALA A 74 8.84 -13.26 -28.49
CA ALA A 74 9.52 -12.03 -28.89
C ALA A 74 10.92 -11.88 -28.27
N ILE A 75 11.11 -12.43 -27.07
CA ILE A 75 12.37 -12.39 -26.33
C ILE A 75 13.36 -13.44 -26.89
N ASP A 76 12.87 -14.62 -27.26
CA ASP A 76 13.68 -15.66 -27.92
C ASP A 76 14.15 -15.24 -29.32
N GLU A 77 13.28 -14.59 -30.12
CA GLU A 77 13.63 -14.07 -31.45
C GLU A 77 14.66 -12.93 -31.42
N THR A 78 14.79 -12.22 -30.30
CA THR A 78 15.76 -11.13 -30.12
C THR A 78 17.08 -11.57 -29.49
N GLY A 79 17.21 -12.84 -29.10
CA GLY A 79 18.41 -13.37 -28.45
C GLY A 79 18.65 -12.78 -27.05
N MET A 80 17.62 -12.19 -26.43
CA MET A 80 17.71 -11.58 -25.11
C MET A 80 17.35 -12.63 -24.05
N SER A 81 18.25 -12.95 -23.13
CA SER A 81 17.92 -13.89 -22.03
C SER A 81 17.20 -13.14 -20.92
N MET A 82 15.91 -13.40 -20.72
CA MET A 82 15.19 -12.95 -19.53
C MET A 82 15.80 -13.60 -18.27
N PRO A 83 16.00 -12.83 -17.18
CA PRO A 83 16.37 -13.39 -15.89
C PRO A 83 15.35 -14.44 -15.43
N SER A 84 15.85 -15.57 -14.95
CA SER A 84 15.05 -16.74 -14.58
C SER A 84 14.55 -16.68 -13.14
N SER A 85 15.17 -15.84 -12.31
CA SER A 85 14.85 -15.70 -10.89
C SER A 85 14.73 -14.25 -10.45
N ASN A 86 13.98 -13.99 -9.38
CA ASN A 86 13.87 -12.65 -8.79
C ASN A 86 15.24 -12.15 -8.29
N GLU A 87 16.11 -13.01 -7.80
CA GLU A 87 17.45 -12.66 -7.32
C GLU A 87 18.30 -12.08 -8.45
N GLU A 88 18.27 -12.68 -9.65
CA GLU A 88 18.96 -12.17 -10.83
C GLU A 88 18.49 -10.76 -11.22
N TRP A 89 17.21 -10.40 -11.01
CA TRP A 89 16.73 -9.04 -11.26
C TRP A 89 17.33 -8.00 -10.30
N HIS A 90 17.63 -8.39 -9.05
CA HIS A 90 18.22 -7.48 -8.05
C HIS A 90 19.72 -7.27 -8.27
N ASP A 91 20.37 -8.18 -8.99
CA ASP A 91 21.79 -8.09 -9.33
C ASP A 91 22.05 -7.32 -10.65
N MET A 92 21.00 -6.97 -11.39
CA MET A 92 21.11 -6.18 -12.62
C MET A 92 21.14 -4.68 -12.36
N ASP A 93 22.00 -3.98 -13.10
CA ASP A 93 22.01 -2.53 -13.07
C ASP A 93 20.72 -1.97 -13.69
N TRP A 94 20.23 -0.88 -13.09
CA TRP A 94 18.99 -0.24 -13.52
C TRP A 94 19.00 0.22 -14.98
N SER A 95 20.19 0.55 -15.52
CA SER A 95 20.41 0.86 -16.94
C SER A 95 20.11 -0.32 -17.85
N ASP A 96 20.47 -1.53 -17.42
CA ASP A 96 20.35 -2.75 -18.22
C ASP A 96 18.89 -3.19 -18.26
N ILE A 97 18.17 -3.02 -17.15
CA ILE A 97 16.72 -3.22 -17.06
C ILE A 97 15.97 -2.26 -17.98
N HIS A 98 16.40 -0.99 -18.09
CA HIS A 98 15.81 -0.02 -19.01
C HIS A 98 16.09 -0.36 -20.48
N ALA A 99 17.33 -0.72 -20.82
CA ALA A 99 17.69 -1.14 -22.17
C ALA A 99 16.90 -2.38 -22.62
N MET A 100 16.66 -3.33 -21.70
CA MET A 100 15.78 -4.47 -21.94
C MET A 100 14.33 -4.07 -22.17
N ALA A 101 13.80 -3.14 -21.37
CA ALA A 101 12.43 -2.65 -21.51
C ALA A 101 12.21 -1.91 -22.85
N ASP A 102 13.18 -1.11 -23.28
CA ASP A 102 13.14 -0.38 -24.55
C ASP A 102 13.18 -1.34 -25.74
N THR A 103 14.03 -2.37 -25.66
CA THR A 103 14.12 -3.42 -26.69
C THR A 103 12.79 -4.17 -26.81
N ALA A 104 12.17 -4.55 -25.68
CA ALA A 104 10.86 -5.20 -25.67
C ALA A 104 9.75 -4.29 -26.22
N ALA A 105 9.76 -2.99 -25.87
CA ALA A 105 8.81 -2.02 -26.40
C ALA A 105 8.95 -1.85 -27.92
N GLN A 106 10.18 -1.85 -28.43
CA GLN A 106 10.46 -1.74 -29.86
C GLN A 106 9.98 -2.97 -30.65
N VAL A 107 10.14 -4.18 -30.09
CA VAL A 107 9.64 -5.43 -30.68
C VAL A 107 8.11 -5.46 -30.71
N GLU A 108 7.46 -4.93 -29.67
CA GLU A 108 6.00 -4.81 -29.61
C GLU A 108 5.44 -3.67 -30.48
N GLY A 109 6.31 -2.87 -31.11
CA GLY A 109 5.92 -1.71 -31.93
C GLY A 109 5.41 -0.51 -31.13
N ARG A 110 5.69 -0.47 -29.82
CA ARG A 110 5.39 0.68 -28.95
C ARG A 110 6.43 1.78 -29.14
N ARG A 111 6.00 3.04 -29.00
CA ARG A 111 6.93 4.18 -29.03
C ARG A 111 7.81 4.14 -27.78
N VAL A 112 9.12 4.23 -27.99
CA VAL A 112 10.11 4.43 -26.94
C VAL A 112 10.32 5.94 -26.84
N ASP A 113 10.05 6.51 -25.66
CA ASP A 113 10.30 7.93 -25.40
C ASP A 113 11.79 8.10 -25.07
N ALA A 114 12.49 8.89 -25.89
CA ALA A 114 13.93 9.17 -25.77
C ALA A 114 14.25 10.23 -24.72
#